data_AF-A0A101XBZ6-F1
#
_entry.id   AF-A0A101XBZ6-F1
#
_cell.length_a   1.000
_cell.length_b   1.000
_cell.length_c   1.000
_cell.angle_alpha   90.00
_cell.angle_beta   90.00
_cell.angle_gamma   90.00
#
_symmetry.space_group_name_H-M   'P 1'
#
loop_
_entity.id
_entity.type
_entity.pdbx_description
1 polymer ?
#
loop_
_entity_poly.entity_id
_entity_poly.type
_entity_poly.pdbx_seq_one_letter_code
_entity_poly.pdbx_strand_id
1 'polypeptide(L)'
;MQVIKGVPTPLEIVVGEIAKGYANALARLCECLRLRKEYAGDLELASVADTVMKALAEERPVEAGPVRVEVRRKILGRSLRAFLRGQEVDPDELLSKISQARSRAAWLQSDCSDSAILEPVYATNDRDAIEYAVRHLDELSNVCGGASLQLEGLDMPQYVKEGIRRGVERFLAGR
;
A
#
# COMPACT_ATOMS: atom_id res chain seq x y z
N MET A 1 23.97 42.84 10.85
CA MET A 1 23.74 41.64 10.01
C MET A 1 22.41 41.85 9.30
N GLN A 2 22.43 42.32 8.04
CA GLN A 2 21.21 42.61 7.30
C GLN A 2 20.63 41.30 6.76
N VAL A 3 19.40 40.99 7.17
CA VAL A 3 18.61 39.90 6.58
C VAL A 3 18.21 40.35 5.17
N ILE A 4 18.73 39.67 4.14
CA ILE A 4 18.34 39.91 2.76
C ILE A 4 16.88 39.43 2.63
N LYS A 5 15.93 40.37 2.50
CA LYS A 5 14.52 40.05 2.26
C LYS A 5 14.40 39.17 1.01
N GLY A 6 13.89 37.94 1.18
CA GLY A 6 13.54 37.04 0.08
C GLY A 6 14.36 35.75 -0.01
N VAL A 7 15.44 35.59 0.76
CA VAL A 7 16.17 34.31 0.85
C VAL A 7 15.69 33.57 2.11
N PRO A 8 15.14 32.36 2.00
CA PRO A 8 14.72 31.59 3.16
C PRO A 8 15.93 31.27 4.05
N THR A 9 15.72 31.36 5.36
CA THR A 9 16.70 30.96 6.36
C THR A 9 16.99 29.45 6.26
N PRO A 10 18.16 28.98 6.74
CA PRO A 10 18.45 27.55 6.79
C PRO A 10 17.36 26.74 7.49
N LEU A 11 16.76 27.30 8.55
CA LEU A 11 15.66 26.66 9.28
C LEU A 11 14.39 26.54 8.43
N GLU A 12 14.01 27.60 7.70
CA GLU A 12 12.87 27.57 6.79
C GLU A 12 13.05 26.58 5.65
N ILE A 13 14.29 26.40 5.17
CA ILE A 13 14.64 25.40 4.16
C ILE A 13 14.42 23.99 4.73
N VAL A 14 14.96 23.69 5.91
CA VAL A 14 14.80 22.37 6.55
C VAL A 14 13.33 22.04 6.80
N VAL A 15 12.58 22.98 7.37
CA VAL A 15 11.12 22.84 7.58
C VAL A 15 10.40 22.57 6.26
N GLY A 16 10.79 23.28 5.18
CA GLY A 16 10.22 23.10 3.85
C GLY A 16 10.50 21.71 3.25
N GLU A 17 11.71 21.18 3.40
CA GLU A 17 12.07 19.85 2.93
C GLU A 17 11.33 18.75 3.72
N ILE A 18 11.25 18.86 5.05
CA ILE A 18 10.46 17.94 5.88
C ILE A 18 9.00 17.96 5.43
N ALA A 19 8.41 19.15 5.27
CA ALA A 19 7.02 19.29 4.83
C ALA A 19 6.78 18.65 3.45
N LYS A 20 7.70 18.83 2.51
CA LYS A 20 7.63 18.21 1.18
C LYS A 20 7.74 16.68 1.27
N GLY A 21 8.66 16.16 2.07
CA GLY A 21 8.82 14.72 2.29
C GLY A 21 7.54 14.08 2.84
N TYR A 22 6.97 14.67 3.90
CA TYR A 22 5.72 14.18 4.50
C TYR A 22 4.53 14.27 3.56
N ALA A 23 4.35 15.39 2.84
CA ALA A 23 3.26 15.52 1.87
C ALA A 23 3.31 14.44 0.79
N ASN A 24 4.51 14.15 0.27
CA ASN A 24 4.72 13.12 -0.74
C ASN A 24 4.52 11.70 -0.19
N ALA A 25 5.01 11.42 1.02
CA ALA A 25 4.81 10.14 1.68
C ALA A 25 3.33 9.87 1.96
N LEU A 26 2.58 10.88 2.42
CA LEU A 26 1.13 10.80 2.62
C LEU A 26 0.39 10.56 1.30
N ALA A 27 0.76 11.26 0.23
CA ALA A 27 0.17 11.01 -1.08
C ALA A 27 0.34 9.55 -1.53
N ARG A 28 1.55 9.02 -1.38
CA ARG A 28 1.85 7.61 -1.71
C ARG A 28 1.12 6.63 -0.80
N LEU A 29 1.11 6.86 0.51
CA LEU A 29 0.40 6.04 1.51
C LEU A 29 -1.10 5.97 1.18
N CYS A 30 -1.74 7.11 0.96
CA CYS A 30 -3.17 7.17 0.70
C CYS A 30 -3.55 6.55 -0.64
N GLU A 31 -2.71 6.73 -1.67
CA GLU A 31 -2.89 6.06 -2.96
C GLU A 31 -2.75 4.54 -2.82
N CYS A 32 -1.76 4.06 -2.07
CA CYS A 32 -1.59 2.65 -1.77
C CYS A 32 -2.79 2.05 -1.03
N LEU A 33 -3.36 2.76 -0.06
CA LEU A 33 -4.58 2.33 0.62
C LEU A 33 -5.78 2.26 -0.33
N ARG A 34 -5.89 3.22 -1.26
CA ARG A 34 -6.93 3.24 -2.29
C ARG A 34 -6.80 2.04 -3.24
N LEU A 35 -5.60 1.80 -3.76
CA LEU A 35 -5.30 0.69 -4.67
C LEU A 35 -5.52 -0.68 -4.01
N ARG A 36 -5.16 -0.84 -2.73
CA ARG A 36 -5.43 -2.08 -1.98
C ARG A 36 -6.92 -2.37 -1.87
N LYS A 37 -7.77 -1.34 -1.73
CA LYS A 37 -9.23 -1.48 -1.75
C LYS A 37 -9.75 -1.79 -3.15
N GLU A 38 -9.26 -1.09 -4.16
CA GLU A 38 -9.64 -1.30 -5.56
C GLU A 38 -9.35 -2.74 -6.03
N TYR A 39 -8.19 -3.28 -5.65
CA TYR A 39 -7.72 -4.61 -6.06
C TYR A 39 -7.89 -5.68 -4.97
N ALA A 40 -8.74 -5.44 -3.97
CA ALA A 40 -8.96 -6.39 -2.87
C ALA A 40 -9.29 -7.80 -3.35
N GLY A 41 -10.08 -7.90 -4.43
CA GLY A 41 -10.45 -9.17 -5.02
C GLY A 41 -9.30 -9.94 -5.69
N ASP A 42 -8.31 -9.24 -6.23
CA ASP A 42 -7.11 -9.89 -6.79
C ASP A 42 -6.13 -10.27 -5.69
N LEU A 43 -6.03 -9.46 -4.63
CA LEU A 43 -5.23 -9.81 -3.46
C LEU A 43 -5.78 -11.08 -2.80
N GLU A 44 -7.11 -11.20 -2.69
CA GLU A 44 -7.77 -12.40 -2.20
C GLU A 44 -7.46 -13.63 -3.08
N LEU A 45 -7.59 -13.49 -4.41
CA LEU A 45 -7.28 -14.58 -5.35
C LEU A 45 -5.80 -14.96 -5.32
N ALA A 46 -4.90 -13.98 -5.24
CA ALA A 46 -3.46 -14.21 -5.14
C ALA A 46 -3.09 -14.97 -3.85
N SER A 47 -3.78 -14.71 -2.74
CA SER A 47 -3.50 -15.36 -1.44
C SER A 47 -3.75 -16.87 -1.45
N VAL A 48 -4.62 -17.35 -2.34
CA VAL A 48 -4.95 -18.79 -2.48
C VAL A 48 -4.32 -19.43 -3.71
N ALA A 49 -3.56 -18.67 -4.51
CA ALA A 49 -3.07 -19.07 -5.82
C ALA A 49 -2.33 -20.41 -5.81
N ASP A 50 -1.35 -20.59 -4.91
CA ASP A 50 -0.53 -21.82 -4.87
C ASP A 50 -1.38 -23.05 -4.51
N THR A 51 -2.35 -22.88 -3.61
CA THR A 51 -3.28 -23.95 -3.21
C THR A 51 -4.16 -24.37 -4.40
N VAL A 52 -4.69 -23.39 -5.13
CA VAL A 52 -5.56 -23.63 -6.29
C VAL A 52 -4.78 -24.26 -7.45
N MET A 53 -3.61 -23.71 -7.81
CA MET A 53 -2.78 -24.26 -8.89
C MET A 53 -2.38 -25.70 -8.62
N LYS A 54 -2.01 -26.02 -7.37
CA LYS A 54 -1.71 -27.39 -6.95
C LYS A 54 -2.92 -28.31 -7.10
N ALA A 55 -4.11 -27.85 -6.69
CA ALA A 55 -5.34 -28.63 -6.82
C ALA A 55 -5.71 -28.91 -8.27
N LEU A 56 -5.54 -27.94 -9.17
CA LEU A 56 -5.74 -28.12 -10.61
C LEU A 56 -4.75 -29.14 -11.19
N ALA A 57 -3.47 -29.03 -10.85
CA ALA A 57 -2.43 -29.95 -11.34
C ALA A 57 -2.61 -31.40 -10.85
N GLU A 58 -3.07 -31.58 -9.60
CA GLU A 58 -3.32 -32.89 -8.99
C GLU A 58 -4.71 -33.46 -9.31
N GLU A 59 -5.54 -32.72 -10.07
CA GLU A 59 -6.96 -33.02 -10.29
C GLU A 59 -7.69 -33.36 -8.97
N ARG A 60 -7.52 -32.50 -7.96
CA ARG A 60 -8.07 -32.66 -6.62
C ARG A 60 -9.12 -31.58 -6.35
N PRO A 61 -10.28 -31.91 -5.73
CA PRO A 61 -11.23 -30.90 -5.34
C PRO A 61 -10.63 -29.97 -4.27
N VAL A 62 -10.96 -28.68 -4.34
CA VAL A 62 -10.56 -27.69 -3.32
C VAL A 62 -11.59 -26.58 -3.22
N GLU A 63 -11.71 -25.98 -2.04
CA GLU A 63 -12.43 -24.74 -1.81
C GLU A 63 -11.48 -23.83 -1.03
N ALA A 64 -11.06 -22.72 -1.64
CA ALA A 64 -10.07 -21.81 -1.11
C ALA A 64 -10.38 -20.39 -1.53
N GLY A 65 -10.77 -19.55 -0.56
CA GLY A 65 -11.13 -18.16 -0.78
C GLY A 65 -12.22 -18.04 -1.86
N PRO A 66 -11.99 -17.25 -2.93
CA PRO A 66 -12.99 -17.05 -3.98
C PRO A 66 -13.05 -18.22 -4.97
N VAL A 67 -12.24 -19.28 -4.82
CA VAL A 67 -12.11 -20.37 -5.79
C VAL A 67 -12.65 -21.68 -5.25
N ARG A 68 -13.40 -22.40 -6.09
CA ARG A 68 -13.82 -23.79 -5.85
C ARG A 68 -13.50 -24.63 -7.07
N VAL A 69 -12.85 -25.77 -6.88
CA VAL A 69 -12.55 -26.76 -7.92
C VAL A 69 -13.30 -28.04 -7.59
N GLU A 70 -14.08 -28.52 -8.53
CA GLU A 70 -14.77 -29.81 -8.46
C GLU A 70 -14.13 -30.80 -9.43
N VAL A 71 -14.06 -32.07 -9.01
CA VAL A 71 -13.59 -33.17 -9.86
C VAL A 71 -14.73 -34.15 -10.05
N ARG A 72 -15.15 -34.33 -11.30
CA ARG A 72 -16.18 -35.32 -11.67
C ARG A 72 -15.53 -36.52 -12.33
N ARG A 73 -15.89 -37.72 -11.89
CA ARG A 73 -15.53 -38.95 -12.60
C ARG A 73 -16.43 -39.12 -13.82
N LYS A 74 -15.83 -39.38 -14.97
CA LYS A 74 -16.48 -39.73 -16.24
C LYS A 74 -16.07 -41.15 -16.63
N ILE A 75 -16.80 -41.73 -17.57
CA ILE A 75 -16.56 -43.10 -18.08
C ILE A 75 -15.13 -43.26 -18.63
N LEU A 76 -14.56 -42.21 -19.23
CA LEU A 76 -13.24 -42.20 -19.86
C LEU A 76 -12.17 -41.42 -19.06
N GLY A 77 -12.43 -41.03 -17.80
CA GLY A 77 -11.44 -40.30 -17.01
C GLY A 77 -12.03 -39.38 -15.95
N ARG A 78 -11.32 -38.30 -15.63
CA ARG A 78 -11.79 -37.24 -14.73
C ARG A 78 -12.04 -35.96 -15.52
N SER A 79 -12.93 -35.11 -15.04
CA SER A 79 -13.11 -33.76 -15.56
C SER A 79 -13.16 -32.76 -14.42
N LEU A 80 -12.43 -31.66 -14.58
CA LEU A 80 -12.41 -30.54 -13.65
C LEU A 80 -13.51 -29.53 -14.01
N ARG A 81 -14.12 -28.94 -12.98
CA ARG A 81 -14.92 -27.71 -13.09
C ARG A 81 -14.35 -26.71 -12.11
N ALA A 82 -14.02 -25.53 -12.60
CA ALA A 82 -13.51 -24.45 -11.78
C ALA A 82 -14.60 -23.39 -11.58
N PHE A 83 -14.65 -22.81 -10.40
CA PHE A 83 -15.55 -21.72 -10.06
C PHE A 83 -14.75 -20.60 -9.42
N LEU A 84 -14.97 -19.38 -9.88
CA LEU A 84 -14.45 -18.15 -9.29
C LEU A 84 -15.63 -17.28 -8.85
N ARG A 85 -15.73 -17.01 -7.55
CA ARG A 85 -16.83 -16.26 -6.93
C ARG A 85 -18.21 -16.79 -7.31
N GLY A 86 -18.33 -18.12 -7.32
CA GLY A 86 -19.57 -18.83 -7.65
C GLY A 86 -19.88 -18.95 -9.14
N GLN A 87 -19.13 -18.29 -10.02
CA GLN A 87 -19.28 -18.42 -11.47
C GLN A 87 -18.36 -19.51 -12.00
N GLU A 88 -18.90 -20.41 -12.82
CA GLU A 88 -18.08 -21.41 -13.50
C GLU A 88 -17.18 -20.73 -14.52
N VAL A 89 -15.90 -21.10 -14.51
CA VAL A 89 -14.87 -20.60 -15.40
C VAL A 89 -14.08 -21.77 -15.97
N ASP A 90 -13.51 -21.57 -17.15
CA ASP A 90 -12.58 -22.54 -17.70
C ASP A 90 -11.28 -22.61 -16.84
N PRO A 91 -10.69 -23.79 -16.62
CA PRO A 91 -9.45 -23.92 -15.85
C PRO A 91 -8.30 -23.06 -16.37
N ASP A 92 -8.15 -22.90 -17.69
CA ASP A 92 -7.09 -22.08 -18.27
C ASP A 92 -7.38 -20.58 -18.06
N GLU A 93 -8.66 -20.18 -18.11
CA GLU A 93 -9.07 -18.83 -17.76
C GLU A 93 -8.76 -18.54 -16.27
N LEU A 94 -9.04 -19.50 -15.38
CA LEU A 94 -8.72 -19.37 -13.96
C LEU A 94 -7.22 -19.21 -13.73
N LEU A 95 -6.38 -20.00 -14.40
CA LEU A 95 -4.91 -19.88 -14.32
C LEU A 95 -4.43 -18.51 -14.82
N SER A 96 -5.02 -17.99 -15.90
CA SER A 96 -4.71 -16.64 -16.40
C SER A 96 -5.06 -15.55 -15.38
N LYS A 97 -6.26 -15.62 -14.77
CA LYS A 97 -6.66 -14.67 -13.71
C LYS A 97 -5.77 -14.77 -12.48
N ILE A 98 -5.38 -15.98 -12.07
CA ILE A 98 -4.43 -16.19 -10.96
C ILE A 98 -3.08 -15.53 -11.27
N SER A 99 -2.56 -15.71 -12.48
CA SER A 99 -1.30 -15.10 -12.91
C SER A 99 -1.36 -13.56 -12.82
N GLN A 100 -2.44 -12.96 -13.33
CA GLN A 100 -2.67 -11.51 -13.24
C GLN A 100 -2.77 -11.04 -11.79
N ALA A 101 -3.53 -11.75 -10.96
CA ALA A 101 -3.70 -11.44 -9.55
C ALA A 101 -2.37 -11.48 -8.79
N ARG A 102 -1.53 -12.51 -9.02
CA ARG A 102 -0.19 -12.61 -8.42
C ARG A 102 0.72 -11.47 -8.86
N SER A 103 0.72 -11.13 -10.15
CA SER A 103 1.51 -10.02 -10.67
C SER A 103 1.11 -8.71 -10.01
N ARG A 104 -0.19 -8.45 -9.88
CA ARG A 104 -0.73 -7.26 -9.22
C ARG A 104 -0.42 -7.21 -7.73
N ALA A 105 -0.55 -8.34 -7.03
CA ALA A 105 -0.19 -8.45 -5.62
C ALA A 105 1.30 -8.18 -5.38
N ALA A 106 2.18 -8.72 -6.23
CA ALA A 106 3.62 -8.49 -6.14
C ALA A 106 3.98 -7.03 -6.41
N TRP A 107 3.37 -6.41 -7.42
CA TRP A 107 3.54 -4.99 -7.71
C TRP A 107 3.12 -4.11 -6.51
N LEU A 108 1.91 -4.33 -5.96
CA LEU A 108 1.44 -3.61 -4.78
C LEU A 108 2.36 -3.82 -3.57
N GLN A 109 2.84 -5.05 -3.35
CA GLN A 109 3.74 -5.32 -2.23
C GLN A 109 5.07 -4.58 -2.36
N SER A 110 5.59 -4.42 -3.58
CA SER A 110 6.81 -3.66 -3.86
C SER A 110 6.57 -2.16 -3.67
N ASP A 111 5.62 -1.60 -4.41
CA ASP A 111 5.42 -0.15 -4.54
C ASP A 111 4.74 0.48 -3.33
N CYS A 112 4.02 -0.33 -2.54
CA CYS A 112 3.35 0.03 -1.29
C CYS A 112 3.95 -0.68 -0.07
N SER A 113 5.23 -1.03 -0.13
CA SER A 113 6.01 -1.39 1.05
C SER A 113 6.26 -0.15 1.93
N ASP A 114 6.43 -0.35 3.23
CA ASP A 114 6.71 0.74 4.17
C ASP A 114 7.96 1.54 3.74
N SER A 115 9.00 0.86 3.26
CA SER A 115 10.20 1.50 2.72
C SER A 115 9.90 2.39 1.51
N ALA A 116 9.04 1.95 0.59
CA ALA A 116 8.67 2.72 -0.59
C ALA A 116 7.81 3.94 -0.21
N ILE A 117 6.91 3.78 0.77
CA ILE A 117 6.08 4.86 1.29
C ILE A 117 6.94 5.92 2.01
N LEU A 118 7.93 5.49 2.78
CA LEU A 118 8.78 6.35 3.60
C LEU A 118 9.99 6.94 2.86
N GLU A 119 10.30 6.47 1.65
CA GLU A 119 11.37 7.00 0.79
C GLU A 119 11.42 8.53 0.72
N PRO A 120 10.29 9.26 0.52
CA PRO A 120 10.31 10.73 0.48
C PRO A 120 10.70 11.37 1.82
N VAL A 121 10.43 10.70 2.95
CA VAL A 121 10.84 11.17 4.28
C VAL A 121 12.31 10.90 4.51
N TYR A 122 12.84 9.75 4.07
CA TYR A 122 14.28 9.45 4.14
C TYR A 122 15.12 10.50 3.40
N ALA A 123 14.62 11.00 2.26
CA ALA A 123 15.29 12.04 1.47
C ALA A 123 15.46 13.38 2.22
N THR A 124 14.72 13.61 3.31
CA THR A 124 14.86 14.82 4.14
C THR A 124 16.16 14.84 4.95
N ASN A 125 16.79 13.68 5.17
CA ASN A 125 17.97 13.48 6.03
C ASN A 125 17.81 13.96 7.48
N ASP A 126 16.58 14.20 7.95
CA ASP A 126 16.32 14.57 9.34
C ASP A 126 15.96 13.33 10.16
N ARG A 127 16.79 13.01 11.16
CA ARG A 127 16.66 11.79 11.95
C ARG A 127 15.34 11.71 12.72
N ASP A 128 14.93 12.80 13.35
CA ASP A 128 13.73 12.81 14.20
C ASP A 128 12.47 12.73 13.33
N ALA A 129 12.48 13.40 12.18
CA ALA A 129 11.43 13.30 11.18
C ALA A 129 11.30 11.87 10.64
N ILE A 130 12.42 11.20 10.36
CA ILE A 130 12.42 9.81 9.89
C ILE A 130 11.90 8.86 10.98
N GLU A 131 12.41 9.00 12.20
CA GLU A 131 12.04 8.15 13.33
C GLU A 131 10.55 8.26 13.67
N TYR A 132 9.98 9.47 13.62
CA TYR A 132 8.55 9.65 13.79
C TYR A 132 7.75 8.89 12.72
N ALA A 133 8.10 9.05 11.44
CA ALA A 133 7.35 8.41 10.35
C ALA A 133 7.38 6.89 10.41
N VAL A 134 8.53 6.29 10.74
CA VAL A 134 8.69 4.83 10.88
C VAL A 134 7.81 4.31 12.03
N ARG A 135 7.78 5.01 13.17
CA ARG A 135 7.06 4.56 14.37
C ARG A 135 5.54 4.80 14.30
N HIS A 136 5.10 5.78 13.51
CA HIS A 136 3.71 6.24 13.48
C HIS A 136 3.08 6.13 12.08
N LEU A 137 3.56 5.21 11.24
CA LEU A 137 3.02 5.01 9.89
C LEU A 137 1.51 4.68 9.90
N ASP A 138 1.06 3.89 10.88
CA ASP A 138 -0.36 3.59 11.08
C ASP A 138 -1.17 4.84 11.43
N GLU A 139 -0.64 5.74 12.26
CA GLU A 139 -1.33 7.00 12.58
C GLU A 139 -1.37 7.95 11.38
N LEU A 140 -0.28 8.00 10.59
CA LEU A 140 -0.22 8.74 9.33
C LEU A 140 -1.29 8.28 8.34
N SER A 141 -1.67 6.99 8.38
CA SER A 141 -2.75 6.46 7.52
C SER A 141 -4.11 7.11 7.81
N ASN A 142 -4.35 7.60 9.03
CA ASN A 142 -5.60 8.28 9.39
C ASN A 142 -5.75 9.62 8.66
N VAL A 143 -4.65 10.25 8.24
CA VAL A 143 -4.67 11.48 7.45
C VAL A 143 -5.34 11.25 6.09
N CYS A 144 -5.31 10.02 5.56
CA CYS A 144 -6.06 9.65 4.36
C CYS A 144 -7.58 9.74 4.54
N GLY A 145 -8.07 9.78 5.78
CA GLY A 145 -9.46 10.08 6.13
C GLY A 145 -9.75 11.56 6.39
N GLY A 146 -8.74 12.44 6.27
CA GLY A 146 -8.85 13.86 6.59
C GLY A 146 -8.53 14.22 8.05
N ALA A 147 -8.03 13.26 8.84
CA ALA A 147 -7.63 13.52 10.22
C ALA A 147 -6.36 14.38 10.30
N SER A 148 -6.27 15.24 11.31
CA SER A 148 -5.04 15.93 11.69
C SER A 148 -4.21 15.07 12.65
N LEU A 149 -2.89 15.21 12.61
CA LEU A 149 -1.99 14.56 13.56
C LEU A 149 -1.91 15.34 14.88
N GLN A 150 -1.76 14.62 16.00
CA GLN A 150 -1.43 15.21 17.29
C GLN A 150 0.07 15.09 17.51
N LEU A 151 0.79 16.21 17.42
CA LEU A 151 2.25 16.28 17.61
C LEU A 151 2.65 16.87 18.98
N GLU A 152 1.66 17.35 19.72
CA GLU A 152 1.87 17.92 21.05
C GLU A 152 2.23 16.83 22.06
N GLY A 153 3.18 17.15 22.95
CA GLY A 153 3.68 16.18 23.94
C GLY A 153 4.72 15.19 23.42
N LEU A 154 4.98 15.12 22.11
CA LEU A 154 6.08 14.33 21.56
C LEU A 154 7.44 15.00 21.83
N ASP A 155 8.42 14.20 22.24
CA ASP A 155 9.80 14.66 22.44
C ASP A 155 10.55 14.70 21.10
N MET A 156 10.44 15.83 20.39
CA MET A 156 11.15 16.09 19.14
C MET A 156 11.32 17.61 18.92
N PRO A 157 12.29 18.04 18.11
CA PRO A 157 12.51 19.46 17.85
C PRO A 157 11.29 20.16 17.24
N GLN A 158 11.05 21.41 17.64
CA GLN A 158 9.90 22.19 17.18
C GLN A 158 9.87 22.38 15.65
N TYR A 159 11.03 22.51 15.02
CA TYR A 159 11.10 22.66 13.56
C TYR A 159 10.66 21.38 12.82
N VAL A 160 10.86 20.21 13.42
CA VAL A 160 10.40 18.92 12.87
C VAL A 160 8.88 18.85 12.97
N LYS A 161 8.31 19.17 14.14
CA LYS A 161 6.85 19.25 14.32
C LYS A 161 6.21 20.18 13.31
N GLU A 162 6.80 21.36 13.13
CA GLU A 162 6.34 22.35 12.17
C GLU A 162 6.41 21.84 10.72
N GLY A 163 7.52 21.17 10.36
CA GLY A 163 7.66 20.53 9.05
C GLY A 163 6.58 19.48 8.79
N ILE A 164 6.36 18.57 9.75
CA ILE A 164 5.33 17.52 9.65
C ILE A 164 3.94 18.15 9.51
N ARG A 165 3.60 19.11 10.38
CA ARG A 165 2.31 19.81 10.35
C ARG A 165 2.05 20.46 9.00
N ARG A 166 3.02 21.22 8.49
CA ARG A 166 2.93 21.85 7.16
C ARG A 166 2.83 20.83 6.03
N GLY A 167 3.49 19.69 6.15
CA GLY A 167 3.39 18.59 5.18
C GLY A 167 1.98 18.00 5.12
N VAL A 168 1.38 17.73 6.29
CA VAL A 168 -0.01 17.28 6.41
C VAL A 168 -0.98 18.30 5.83
N GLU A 169 -0.87 19.57 6.22
CA GLU A 169 -1.72 20.65 5.71
C GLU A 169 -1.62 20.79 4.19
N ARG A 170 -0.39 20.72 3.65
CA ARG A 170 -0.15 20.76 2.20
C ARG A 170 -0.79 19.59 1.48
N PHE A 171 -0.69 18.38 2.03
CA PHE A 171 -1.33 17.20 1.45
C PHE A 171 -2.86 17.35 1.46
N LEU A 172 -3.44 17.76 2.59
CA LEU A 172 -4.89 17.92 2.72
C LEU A 172 -5.46 19.03 1.83
N ALA A 173 -4.71 20.12 1.63
CA ALA A 173 -5.14 21.22 0.75
C ALA A 173 -5.03 20.91 -0.74
N GLY A 174 -4.18 19.97 -1.14
CA GLY A 174 -3.99 19.55 -2.53
C GLY A 174 -4.90 18.39 -2.97
N ARG A 175 -5.81 17.95 -2.11
CA ARG A 175 -6.67 16.79 -2.31
C ARG A 175 -7.99 17.13 -3.02
#